data_AF-A0A3C1DUA7-F1
#
_entry.id   AF-A0A3C1DUA7-F1
#
_cell.length_a   1.000
_cell.length_b   1.000
_cell.length_c   1.000
_cell.angle_alpha   90.00
_cell.angle_beta   90.00
_cell.angle_gamma   90.00
#
_symmetry.space_group_name_H-M   'P 1'
#
loop_
_entity.id
_entity.type
_entity.pdbx_description
1 polymer ?
#
loop_
_entity_poly.entity_id
_entity_poly.type
_entity_poly.pdbx_seq_one_letter_code
_entity_poly.pdbx_strand_id
1 'polypeptide(L)'
;MGTSRRITVATGGIAAAMLVVALAGCSAISGSSPGSTFDSTRAASHGASSRPSDSATGRPSTATPTLVAGGSATQNKAFFDHVNSTLFAANASAHGRAIIDNLVAAGFNKATMQVTPDKTSINGTVDSILFSVRLGD
;
A
#
# COMPACT_ATOMS: atom_id res chain seq x y z
N MET A 1 -29.93 31.97 48.73
CA MET A 1 -30.65 30.72 49.10
C MET A 1 -30.42 29.73 47.98
N GLY A 2 -29.63 28.66 48.16
CA GLY A 2 -30.03 27.45 48.91
C GLY A 2 -30.88 26.59 47.97
N THR A 3 -30.52 25.39 47.55
CA THR A 3 -29.89 24.32 48.34
C THR A 3 -29.30 23.27 47.40
N SER A 4 -28.11 22.80 47.78
CA SER A 4 -27.37 21.65 47.26
C SER A 4 -28.15 20.35 47.21
N ARG A 5 -27.58 19.35 46.51
CA ARG A 5 -27.37 17.91 46.88
C ARG A 5 -27.63 17.02 45.66
N ARG A 6 -26.89 15.95 45.36
CA ARG A 6 -25.77 15.25 46.01
C ARG A 6 -25.11 14.35 44.95
N ILE A 7 -23.81 14.20 45.12
CA ILE A 7 -22.94 13.18 44.51
C ILE A 7 -23.44 11.77 44.88
N THR A 8 -23.38 10.83 43.94
CA THR A 8 -23.29 9.39 44.26
C THR A 8 -22.17 8.79 43.41
N VAL A 9 -21.09 8.41 44.09
CA VAL A 9 -20.04 7.51 43.62
C VAL A 9 -20.40 6.10 44.12
N ALA A 10 -20.41 5.10 43.25
CA ALA A 10 -20.16 3.69 43.59
C ALA A 10 -19.93 2.88 42.30
N THR A 11 -18.69 2.55 41.94
CA THR A 11 -18.00 1.26 42.17
C THR A 11 -18.70 0.02 41.60
N GLY A 12 -18.11 -0.54 40.54
CA GLY A 12 -18.39 -1.87 39.98
C GLY A 12 -17.64 -1.97 38.66
N GLY A 13 -16.46 -2.57 38.58
CA GLY A 13 -16.15 -3.95 38.91
C GLY A 13 -15.35 -4.46 37.73
N ILE A 14 -14.05 -4.67 37.93
CA ILE A 14 -13.13 -5.23 36.95
C ILE A 14 -13.65 -6.61 36.55
N ALA A 15 -14.02 -6.80 35.30
CA ALA A 15 -14.27 -8.13 34.73
C ALA A 15 -13.59 -8.22 33.38
N ALA A 16 -12.29 -8.50 33.44
CA ALA A 16 -11.53 -9.07 32.35
C ALA A 16 -12.13 -10.45 32.02
N ALA A 17 -12.46 -10.67 30.75
CA ALA A 17 -12.66 -12.01 30.23
C ALA A 17 -12.14 -12.04 28.78
N MET A 18 -10.84 -12.34 28.67
CA MET A 18 -10.20 -12.68 27.42
C MET A 18 -10.86 -13.93 26.82
N LEU A 19 -11.44 -13.78 25.63
CA LEU A 19 -11.91 -14.90 24.83
C LEU A 19 -10.72 -15.51 24.09
N VAL A 20 -9.99 -16.39 24.77
CA VAL A 20 -8.92 -17.22 24.19
C VAL A 20 -9.57 -18.39 23.48
N VAL A 21 -9.65 -18.31 22.15
CA VAL A 21 -10.01 -19.45 21.29
C VAL A 21 -8.77 -20.33 21.16
N ALA A 22 -8.68 -21.35 22.01
CA ALA A 22 -7.71 -22.42 21.91
C ALA A 22 -8.24 -23.49 20.95
N LEU A 23 -7.70 -23.53 19.72
CA LEU A 23 -7.92 -24.61 18.76
C LEU A 23 -6.87 -25.71 18.98
N ALA A 24 -6.96 -26.43 20.09
CA ALA A 24 -6.17 -27.62 20.38
C ALA A 24 -7.03 -28.88 20.18
N GLY A 25 -7.02 -29.40 18.95
CA GLY A 25 -7.53 -30.73 18.60
C GLY A 25 -6.74 -31.20 17.37
N CYS A 26 -6.20 -32.41 17.28
CA CYS A 26 -6.29 -33.58 18.14
C CYS A 26 -5.00 -34.39 17.90
N SER A 27 -4.11 -34.46 18.89
CA SER A 27 -3.00 -35.43 18.90
C SER A 27 -3.40 -36.56 19.83
N ALA A 28 -4.22 -37.46 19.32
CA ALA A 28 -4.47 -38.74 19.96
C ALA A 28 -3.69 -39.84 19.22
N ILE A 29 -2.64 -40.29 19.91
CA ILE A 29 -2.22 -41.69 19.99
C ILE A 29 -1.52 -42.26 18.76
N SER A 30 -0.19 -42.40 18.88
CA SER A 30 0.44 -43.72 18.99
C SER A 30 1.89 -43.57 19.42
N GLY A 31 2.15 -43.91 20.69
CA GLY A 31 3.50 -44.27 21.10
C GLY A 31 3.85 -45.61 20.45
N SER A 32 4.97 -45.65 19.75
CA SER A 32 5.70 -46.88 19.44
C SER A 32 7.15 -46.49 19.21
N SER A 33 7.97 -46.68 20.25
CA SER A 33 9.41 -46.82 20.07
C SER A 33 9.63 -48.11 19.25
N PRO A 34 10.35 -48.03 18.13
CA PRO A 34 11.65 -48.69 18.13
C PRO A 34 12.72 -47.84 17.44
N GLY A 35 13.94 -47.92 17.95
CA GLY A 35 15.11 -47.41 17.24
C GLY A 35 15.14 -47.95 15.81
N SER A 36 15.31 -47.05 14.84
CA SER A 36 15.53 -47.41 13.45
C SER A 36 16.25 -46.25 12.77
N THR A 37 17.54 -46.45 12.54
CA THR A 37 18.33 -45.75 11.54
C THR A 37 17.63 -45.83 10.18
N PHE A 38 17.10 -44.72 9.68
CA PHE A 38 16.75 -44.56 8.27
C PHE A 38 17.16 -43.17 7.79
N ASP A 39 18.24 -43.18 7.01
CA ASP A 39 18.38 -42.53 5.72
C ASP A 39 17.47 -41.30 5.47
N SER A 40 18.09 -40.12 5.46
CA SER A 40 17.46 -38.88 5.04
C SER A 40 17.26 -38.88 3.52
N THR A 41 16.29 -39.64 3.04
CA THR A 41 15.74 -39.48 1.68
C THR A 41 14.28 -39.03 1.79
N ARG A 42 14.07 -37.79 2.26
CA ARG A 42 12.85 -37.07 1.91
C ARG A 42 13.10 -36.42 0.56
N ALA A 43 12.62 -37.07 -0.49
CA ALA A 43 12.49 -36.49 -1.82
C ALA A 43 11.70 -35.19 -1.69
N ALA A 44 12.42 -34.08 -1.62
CA ALA A 44 11.85 -32.77 -1.64
C ALA A 44 11.52 -32.47 -3.11
N SER A 45 10.30 -32.79 -3.52
CA SER A 45 9.68 -32.22 -4.71
C SER A 45 9.42 -30.73 -4.44
N HIS A 46 10.48 -29.95 -4.28
CA HIS A 46 10.41 -28.53 -4.55
C HIS A 46 10.11 -28.44 -6.04
N GLY A 47 8.86 -28.17 -6.38
CA GLY A 47 8.49 -27.76 -7.73
C GLY A 47 9.50 -26.70 -8.14
N ALA A 48 10.19 -26.94 -9.25
CA ALA A 48 11.16 -26.01 -9.79
C ALA A 48 10.47 -24.66 -9.90
N SER A 49 10.82 -23.74 -8.99
CA SER A 49 10.48 -22.34 -9.13
C SER A 49 11.16 -21.91 -10.41
N SER A 50 10.37 -21.75 -11.48
CA SER A 50 10.83 -21.16 -12.73
C SER A 50 11.25 -19.74 -12.39
N ARG A 51 12.54 -19.58 -12.07
CA ARG A 51 13.19 -18.28 -12.00
C ARG A 51 12.87 -17.57 -13.32
N PRO A 52 12.26 -16.38 -13.31
CA PRO A 52 12.10 -15.61 -14.53
C PRO A 52 13.48 -15.54 -15.18
N SER A 53 13.62 -16.09 -16.39
CA SER A 53 14.80 -15.80 -17.18
C SER A 53 14.82 -14.30 -17.38
N ASP A 54 15.85 -13.64 -16.87
CA ASP A 54 16.21 -12.29 -17.28
C ASP A 54 16.50 -12.37 -18.79
N SER A 55 15.45 -12.24 -19.61
CA SER A 55 15.65 -11.79 -20.98
C SER A 55 16.37 -10.48 -20.86
N ALA A 56 17.62 -10.45 -21.31
CA ALA A 56 18.40 -9.24 -21.47
C ALA A 56 17.58 -8.30 -22.37
N THR A 57 16.78 -7.46 -21.72
CA THR A 57 16.00 -6.42 -22.36
C THR A 57 17.03 -5.45 -22.87
N GLY A 58 17.13 -5.31 -24.21
CA GLY A 58 18.04 -4.36 -24.83
C GLY A 58 17.94 -3.02 -24.12
N ARG A 59 19.10 -2.40 -23.85
CA ARG A 59 19.23 -1.12 -23.14
C ARG A 59 18.09 -0.17 -23.59
N PRO A 60 17.14 0.21 -22.71
CA PRO A 60 16.07 1.10 -23.11
C PRO A 60 16.66 2.37 -23.69
N SER A 61 16.15 2.78 -24.85
CA SER A 61 16.50 4.03 -25.50
C SER A 61 16.44 5.18 -24.49
N THR A 62 17.48 6.00 -24.44
CA THR A 62 17.65 7.14 -23.50
C THR A 62 16.77 8.34 -23.88
N ALA A 63 15.65 8.09 -24.57
CA ALA A 63 14.74 9.13 -24.99
C ALA A 63 13.91 9.60 -23.79
N THR A 64 13.78 10.92 -23.64
CA THR A 64 12.81 11.50 -22.71
C THR A 64 11.42 10.98 -23.08
N PRO A 65 10.66 10.40 -22.13
CA PRO A 65 9.29 9.96 -22.41
C PRO A 65 8.42 11.11 -22.93
N THR A 66 7.43 10.79 -23.75
CA THR A 66 6.47 11.76 -24.29
C THR A 66 5.05 11.26 -24.07
N LEU A 67 4.10 12.20 -23.98
CA LEU A 67 2.67 11.88 -23.82
C LEU A 67 2.11 11.33 -25.13
N VAL A 68 1.48 10.16 -25.07
CA VAL A 68 0.71 9.56 -26.17
C VAL A 68 -0.75 9.99 -26.02
N ALA A 69 -1.18 10.94 -26.84
CA ALA A 69 -2.56 11.43 -26.85
C ALA A 69 -3.55 10.30 -27.17
N GLY A 70 -4.60 10.17 -26.36
CA GLY A 70 -5.57 9.08 -26.46
C GLY A 70 -5.05 7.69 -26.04
N GLY A 71 -3.80 7.60 -25.57
CA GLY A 71 -3.20 6.35 -25.11
C GLY A 71 -3.70 5.91 -23.73
N SER A 72 -3.48 4.63 -23.41
CA SER A 72 -3.83 4.04 -22.12
C SER A 72 -2.91 4.49 -20.98
N ALA A 73 -3.31 4.19 -19.74
CA ALA A 73 -2.46 4.43 -18.57
C ALA A 73 -1.11 3.70 -18.65
N THR A 74 -1.09 2.47 -19.16
CA THR A 74 0.15 1.70 -19.33
C THR A 74 1.09 2.35 -20.35
N GLN A 75 0.57 2.86 -21.46
CA GLN A 75 1.37 3.54 -22.49
C GLN A 75 1.97 4.86 -21.98
N ASN A 76 1.22 5.59 -21.15
CA ASN A 76 1.63 6.89 -20.64
C ASN A 76 2.35 6.84 -19.28
N LYS A 77 2.53 5.65 -18.69
CA LYS A 77 3.13 5.50 -17.35
C LYS A 77 4.52 6.14 -17.25
N ALA A 78 5.39 5.88 -18.22
CA ALA A 78 6.76 6.40 -18.20
C ALA A 78 6.80 7.95 -18.25
N PHE A 79 5.89 8.57 -19.00
CA PHE A 79 5.78 10.03 -19.06
C PHE A 79 5.22 10.61 -17.77
N PHE A 80 4.19 9.99 -17.20
CA PHE A 80 3.64 10.38 -15.91
C PHE A 80 4.69 10.32 -14.79
N ASP A 81 5.46 9.23 -14.72
CA ASP A 81 6.54 9.07 -13.74
C ASP A 81 7.65 10.12 -13.95
N HIS A 82 8.03 10.38 -15.21
CA HIS A 82 9.02 11.39 -15.55
C HIS A 82 8.61 12.80 -15.08
N VAL A 83 7.40 13.24 -15.44
CA VAL A 83 6.87 14.57 -15.10
C VAL A 83 6.80 14.80 -13.58
N ASN A 84 6.35 13.79 -12.81
CA ASN A 84 6.27 13.90 -11.35
C ASN A 84 7.65 13.82 -10.69
N SER A 85 8.53 12.91 -11.13
CA SER A 85 9.88 12.80 -10.56
C SER A 85 10.70 14.07 -10.78
N THR A 86 10.58 14.71 -11.95
CA THR A 86 11.20 16.02 -12.21
C THR A 86 10.64 17.10 -11.28
N LEU A 87 9.32 17.14 -11.04
CA LEU A 87 8.71 18.08 -10.09
C LEU A 87 9.28 17.90 -8.68
N PHE A 88 9.30 16.68 -8.16
CA PHE A 88 9.76 16.42 -6.78
C PHE A 88 11.27 16.59 -6.62
N ALA A 89 12.05 16.39 -7.68
CA ALA A 89 13.48 16.71 -7.67
C ALA A 89 13.71 18.23 -7.56
N ALA A 90 12.87 19.05 -8.20
CA ALA A 90 12.95 20.51 -8.13
C ALA A 90 12.28 21.09 -6.87
N ASN A 91 11.23 20.45 -6.37
CA ASN A 91 10.45 20.87 -5.22
C ASN A 91 9.93 19.64 -4.45
N ALA A 92 10.70 19.22 -3.44
CA ALA A 92 10.34 18.08 -2.60
C ALA A 92 9.06 18.29 -1.78
N SER A 93 8.65 19.55 -1.56
CA SER A 93 7.45 19.94 -0.81
C SER A 93 6.25 20.23 -1.71
N ALA A 94 6.26 19.80 -2.98
CA ALA A 94 5.13 19.97 -3.88
C ALA A 94 3.88 19.25 -3.34
N HIS A 95 2.77 19.98 -3.23
CA HIS A 95 1.47 19.46 -2.80
C HIS A 95 0.46 19.43 -3.95
N GLY A 96 -0.78 19.00 -3.70
CA GLY A 96 -1.79 18.67 -4.71
C GLY A 96 -1.93 19.72 -5.80
N ARG A 97 -1.97 21.01 -5.44
CA ARG A 97 -2.02 22.08 -6.46
C ARG A 97 -0.81 22.08 -7.41
N ALA A 98 0.41 22.02 -6.87
CA ALA A 98 1.62 22.02 -7.69
C ALA A 98 1.71 20.76 -8.58
N ILE A 99 1.29 19.60 -8.05
CA ILE A 99 1.26 18.33 -8.81
C ILE A 99 0.29 18.45 -9.99
N ILE A 100 -0.94 18.92 -9.75
CA ILE A 100 -1.96 19.06 -10.79
C ILE A 100 -1.54 20.11 -11.83
N ASP A 101 -1.03 21.27 -11.41
CA ASP A 101 -0.61 22.32 -12.33
C ASP A 101 0.58 21.86 -13.19
N ASN A 102 1.52 21.08 -12.64
CA ASN A 102 2.63 20.45 -13.37
C ASN A 102 2.14 19.43 -14.42
N LEU A 103 1.19 18.57 -14.05
CA LEU A 103 0.61 17.60 -14.98
C LEU A 103 -0.17 18.28 -16.10
N VAL A 104 -0.89 19.37 -15.81
CA VAL A 104 -1.59 20.17 -16.83
C VAL A 104 -0.59 20.83 -17.78
N ALA A 105 0.50 21.39 -17.26
CA ALA A 105 1.57 21.96 -18.09
C ALA A 105 2.23 20.90 -19.00
N ALA A 106 2.27 19.65 -18.55
CA ALA A 106 2.74 18.50 -19.34
C ALA A 106 1.71 17.95 -20.35
N GLY A 107 0.48 18.49 -20.38
CA GLY A 107 -0.56 18.14 -21.35
C GLY A 107 -1.61 17.14 -20.87
N PHE A 108 -1.61 16.74 -19.60
CA PHE A 108 -2.70 15.91 -19.06
C PHE A 108 -3.98 16.74 -18.84
N ASN A 109 -5.14 16.14 -19.11
CA ASN A 109 -6.42 16.81 -18.94
C ASN A 109 -6.82 16.88 -17.46
N LYS A 110 -6.96 18.10 -16.92
CA LYS A 110 -7.38 18.32 -15.52
C LYS A 110 -8.73 17.67 -15.17
N ALA A 111 -9.67 17.61 -16.12
CA ALA A 111 -10.99 17.03 -15.88
C ALA A 111 -10.96 15.52 -15.63
N THR A 112 -9.86 14.85 -15.96
CA THR A 112 -9.68 13.41 -15.72
C THR A 112 -8.87 13.12 -14.45
N MET A 113 -8.54 14.16 -13.66
CA MET A 113 -7.72 14.04 -12.46
C MET A 113 -8.54 13.98 -11.19
N GLN A 114 -8.06 13.20 -10.22
CA GLN A 114 -8.56 13.19 -8.86
C GLN A 114 -7.39 13.42 -7.90
N VAL A 115 -7.63 14.17 -6.83
CA VAL A 115 -6.63 14.46 -5.80
C VAL A 115 -7.32 14.57 -4.44
N THR A 116 -6.72 14.02 -3.40
CA THR A 116 -7.19 14.19 -2.02
C THR A 116 -6.89 15.60 -1.51
N PRO A 117 -7.63 16.11 -0.51
CA PRO A 117 -7.33 17.40 0.10
C PRO A 117 -5.90 17.50 0.66
N ASP A 118 -5.26 18.67 0.46
CA ASP A 118 -3.91 18.97 1.00
C ASP A 118 -3.91 19.29 2.51
N LYS A 119 -5.11 19.44 3.10
CA LYS A 119 -5.32 19.82 4.50
C LYS A 119 -6.44 19.01 5.13
N THR A 120 -6.35 18.81 6.44
CA THR A 120 -7.45 18.26 7.23
C THR A 120 -8.57 19.29 7.41
N SER A 121 -9.73 18.86 7.90
CA SER A 121 -10.88 19.75 8.17
C SER A 121 -10.60 20.87 9.18
N ILE A 122 -9.57 20.70 10.02
CA ILE A 122 -9.10 21.70 10.99
C ILE A 122 -7.82 22.42 10.52
N ASN A 123 -7.54 22.40 9.21
CA ASN A 123 -6.41 23.08 8.57
C ASN A 123 -5.01 22.53 8.92
N GLY A 124 -4.93 21.27 9.37
CA GLY A 124 -3.66 20.57 9.60
C GLY A 124 -3.01 20.08 8.31
N THR A 125 -1.69 19.89 8.31
CA THR A 125 -0.96 19.24 7.21
C THR A 125 -1.31 17.76 7.10
N VAL A 126 -1.14 17.20 5.90
CA VAL A 126 -1.31 15.77 5.65
C VAL A 126 0.04 15.13 5.33
N ASP A 127 0.21 13.87 5.75
CA ASP A 127 1.45 13.11 5.49
C ASP A 127 1.46 12.51 4.08
N SER A 128 0.29 12.38 3.46
CA SER A 128 0.14 11.76 2.14
C SER A 128 -1.00 12.40 1.38
N ILE A 129 -0.78 12.61 0.09
CA ILE A 129 -1.78 13.03 -0.89
C ILE A 129 -1.84 11.93 -1.94
N LEU A 130 -3.05 11.46 -2.24
CA LEU A 130 -3.29 10.51 -3.33
C LEU A 130 -3.79 11.31 -4.52
N PHE A 131 -3.28 11.00 -5.70
CA PHE A 131 -3.76 11.56 -6.95
C PHE A 131 -3.73 10.53 -8.06
N SER A 132 -4.59 10.71 -9.05
CA SER A 132 -4.70 9.84 -10.20
C SER A 132 -5.12 10.63 -11.45
N VAL A 133 -4.83 10.08 -12.62
CA VAL A 133 -5.24 10.60 -13.91
C VAL A 133 -5.89 9.46 -14.69
N ARG A 134 -7.17 9.60 -15.04
CA ARG A 134 -7.82 8.66 -15.95
C ARG A 134 -7.32 8.91 -17.38
N LEU A 135 -6.97 7.81 -18.06
CA LEU A 135 -6.46 7.79 -19.43
C LEU A 135 -7.08 6.63 -20.20
N GLY A 136 -7.32 6.84 -21.49
CA GLY A 136 -8.13 5.93 -22.30
C GLY A 136 -9.62 5.99 -21.95
N ASP A 137 -10.41 5.20 -22.68
CA ASP A 137 -11.84 5.00 -22.44
C ASP A 137 -12.10 3.77 -21.56
#